data_AF-A0A9E2A7X5-F1
#
_entry.id   AF-A0A9E2A7X5-F1
#
_cell.length_a   1.000
_cell.length_b   1.000
_cell.length_c   1.000
_cell.angle_alpha   90.00
_cell.angle_beta   90.00
_cell.angle_gamma   90.00
#
_symmetry.space_group_name_H-M   'P 1'
#
loop_
_entity.id
_entity.type
_entity.pdbx_description
1 polymer ?
#
loop_
_entity_poly.entity_id
_entity_poly.type
_entity_poly.pdbx_seq_one_letter_code
_entity_poly.pdbx_strand_id
1 'polypeptide(L)'
;MTQQQLQTPISLCGKLINALFGASIGDEELMVRALDDAIPLQGASHADVCEYVVEIPMRYAECFALLNDGRKVALKNPRQFVGWSRHDRNRSLLFRSNGKHYEVAVEAELRGQAPGCIRTVFLEAKSERRSSLARKFIGVDGDLVILPVLPATI
;
A
#
# COMPACT_ATOMS: atom_id res chain seq x y z
N MET A 1 -6.87 46.33 21.82
CA MET A 1 -7.70 45.26 21.22
C MET A 1 -7.38 45.27 19.74
N THR A 2 -6.83 44.26 19.08
CA THR A 2 -6.52 42.87 19.45
C THR A 2 -5.52 42.41 18.38
N GLN A 3 -4.53 41.61 18.78
CA GLN A 3 -3.54 41.00 17.88
C GLN A 3 -4.24 40.07 16.87
N GLN A 4 -3.73 39.98 15.65
CA GLN A 4 -3.78 38.72 14.91
C GLN A 4 -2.38 38.41 14.37
N GLN A 5 -1.78 37.40 15.00
CA GLN A 5 -0.53 36.75 14.60
C GLN A 5 -0.66 36.16 13.20
N LEU A 6 0.32 36.43 12.36
CA LEU A 6 0.61 35.61 11.18
C LEU A 6 1.01 34.21 11.67
N GLN A 7 0.16 33.22 11.43
CA GLN A 7 0.51 31.81 11.61
C GLN A 7 1.36 31.34 10.40
N THR A 8 2.45 30.66 10.73
CA THR A 8 3.42 29.99 9.86
C THR A 8 2.78 28.91 8.96
N PRO A 9 3.38 28.58 7.80
CA PRO A 9 2.89 27.50 6.95
C PRO A 9 3.26 26.14 7.56
N ILE A 10 2.25 25.43 8.08
CA ILE A 10 2.39 24.01 8.40
C ILE A 10 2.34 23.25 7.06
N SER A 11 3.53 22.88 6.59
CA SER A 11 3.73 21.80 5.64
C SER A 11 3.38 20.46 6.30
N LEU A 12 3.10 19.45 5.47
CA LEU A 12 2.63 18.09 5.78
C LEU A 12 1.11 17.94 6.01
N CYS A 13 0.47 17.16 5.13
CA CYS A 13 -0.24 15.95 5.56
C CYS A 13 -0.55 15.09 4.34
N GLY A 14 -0.05 13.85 4.35
CA GLY A 14 -0.32 12.84 3.34
C GLY A 14 -1.82 12.61 3.19
N LYS A 15 -2.31 12.76 1.96
CA LYS A 15 -3.65 12.34 1.57
C LYS A 15 -3.50 11.56 0.28
N LEU A 16 -3.77 10.25 0.28
CA LEU A 16 -4.82 9.66 -0.56
C LEU A 16 -4.96 8.13 -0.40
N ILE A 17 -5.78 7.66 0.54
CA ILE A 17 -6.61 6.46 0.29
C ILE A 17 -8.05 6.92 0.14
N ASN A 18 -8.39 7.44 -1.02
CA ASN A 18 -9.76 7.76 -1.39
C ASN A 18 -10.05 7.05 -2.70
N ALA A 19 -10.77 5.92 -2.67
CA ALA A 19 -11.52 5.43 -3.84
C ALA A 19 -12.45 4.22 -3.60
N LEU A 20 -12.45 3.54 -2.43
CA LEU A 20 -13.39 2.43 -2.19
C LEU A 20 -14.22 2.47 -0.92
N PHE A 21 -13.96 3.45 -0.09
CA PHE A 21 -14.87 3.86 0.96
C PHE A 21 -15.14 5.34 0.70
N GLY A 22 -16.42 5.72 0.53
CA GLY A 22 -16.79 7.13 0.62
C GLY A 22 -16.34 7.62 1.99
N ALA A 23 -15.60 8.74 2.01
CA ALA A 23 -14.80 9.24 3.13
C ALA A 23 -13.48 8.50 3.36
N SER A 24 -12.41 9.29 3.49
CA SER A 24 -11.13 8.86 4.04
C SER A 24 -11.36 8.09 5.33
N ILE A 25 -10.77 6.91 5.46
CA ILE A 25 -10.59 6.33 6.78
C ILE A 25 -9.47 7.14 7.42
N GLY A 26 -9.80 8.10 8.30
CA GLY A 26 -8.82 8.80 9.14
C GLY A 26 -8.26 7.92 10.26
N ASP A 27 -8.43 6.60 10.13
CA ASP A 27 -8.27 5.59 11.17
C ASP A 27 -7.39 4.44 10.64
N GLU A 28 -6.13 4.48 11.01
CA GLU A 28 -5.12 3.50 10.60
C GLU A 28 -5.51 2.07 10.98
N GLU A 29 -6.30 1.91 12.05
CA GLU A 29 -6.76 0.60 12.55
C GLU A 29 -7.67 -0.10 11.54
N LEU A 30 -8.59 0.64 10.93
CA LEU A 30 -9.50 0.10 9.92
C LEU A 30 -8.76 -0.29 8.63
N MET A 31 -7.74 0.47 8.23
CA MET A 31 -6.88 0.13 7.09
C MET A 31 -6.11 -1.17 7.36
N VAL A 32 -5.45 -1.25 8.52
CA VAL A 32 -4.71 -2.45 8.93
C VAL A 32 -5.63 -3.66 8.95
N ARG A 33 -6.80 -3.54 9.58
CA ARG A 33 -7.78 -4.63 9.67
C ARG A 33 -8.23 -5.10 8.29
N ALA A 34 -8.48 -4.17 7.36
CA ALA A 34 -8.84 -4.52 5.99
C ALA A 34 -7.72 -5.30 5.27
N LEU A 35 -6.45 -4.98 5.53
CA LEU A 35 -5.31 -5.72 4.99
C LEU A 35 -5.14 -7.08 5.69
N ASP A 36 -5.27 -7.15 7.01
CA ASP A 36 -5.20 -8.41 7.77
C ASP A 36 -6.25 -9.41 7.29
N ASP A 37 -7.45 -8.94 6.95
CA ASP A 37 -8.52 -9.77 6.40
C ASP A 37 -8.24 -10.17 4.93
N ALA A 38 -7.79 -9.22 4.10
CA ALA A 38 -7.67 -9.44 2.66
C ALA A 38 -6.37 -10.13 2.24
N ILE A 39 -5.25 -9.83 2.89
CA ILE A 39 -3.87 -10.21 2.51
C ILE A 39 -3.10 -10.65 3.78
N PRO A 40 -3.61 -11.64 4.54
CA PRO A 40 -3.09 -11.94 5.87
C PRO A 40 -1.61 -12.33 5.88
N LEU A 41 -0.87 -11.85 6.90
CA LEU A 41 0.49 -12.29 7.20
C LEU A 41 0.50 -13.59 8.03
N GLN A 42 1.60 -14.34 7.96
CA GLN A 42 1.78 -15.54 8.78
C GLN A 42 2.02 -15.17 10.25
N GLY A 43 0.97 -15.30 11.07
CA GLY A 43 1.07 -15.12 12.53
C GLY A 43 1.47 -13.70 12.97
N ALA A 44 1.08 -12.69 12.20
CA ALA A 44 1.35 -11.28 12.46
C ALA A 44 0.24 -10.39 11.90
N SER A 45 0.14 -9.14 12.38
CA SER A 45 -0.71 -8.11 11.79
C SER A 45 0.11 -7.15 10.93
N HIS A 46 -0.51 -6.55 9.92
CA HIS A 46 0.05 -5.42 9.18
C HIS A 46 0.39 -4.22 10.07
N ALA A 47 -0.21 -4.12 11.28
CA ALA A 47 0.15 -3.10 12.26
C ALA A 47 1.57 -3.26 12.82
N ASP A 48 2.05 -4.49 12.93
CA ASP A 48 3.35 -4.81 13.53
C ASP A 48 4.52 -4.63 12.56
N VAL A 49 4.21 -4.36 11.29
CA VAL A 49 5.19 -4.27 10.22
C VAL A 49 5.95 -2.95 10.30
N CYS A 50 7.27 -3.03 10.21
CA CYS A 50 8.15 -1.87 10.15
C CYS A 50 8.75 -1.67 8.74
N GLU A 51 8.77 -2.71 7.91
CA GLU A 51 9.22 -2.63 6.52
C GLU A 51 8.64 -3.78 5.71
N TYR A 52 8.24 -3.50 4.47
CA TYR A 52 8.04 -4.54 3.48
C TYR A 52 9.29 -4.68 2.63
N VAL A 53 9.65 -5.91 2.29
CA VAL A 53 10.82 -6.23 1.44
C VAL A 53 10.36 -7.13 0.30
N VAL A 54 10.82 -6.83 -0.90
CA VAL A 54 10.65 -7.71 -2.06
C VAL A 54 11.96 -8.41 -2.30
N GLU A 55 11.95 -9.73 -2.27
CA GLU A 55 13.12 -10.56 -2.55
C GLU A 55 12.86 -11.45 -3.76
N ILE A 56 13.92 -11.78 -4.49
CA ILE A 56 13.87 -12.64 -5.67
C ILE A 56 14.77 -13.85 -5.37
N PRO A 57 14.33 -14.78 -4.49
CA PRO A 57 15.19 -15.88 -4.07
C PRO A 57 15.48 -16.85 -5.23
N MET A 58 14.53 -17.02 -6.16
CA MET A 58 14.68 -17.85 -7.37
C MET A 58 14.02 -17.20 -8.59
N ARG A 59 13.00 -17.85 -9.19
CA ARG A 59 12.36 -17.39 -10.44
C ARG A 59 11.27 -16.35 -10.21
N TYR A 60 10.70 -16.31 -9.01
CA TYR A 60 9.59 -15.43 -8.67
C TYR A 60 9.97 -14.52 -7.51
N ALA A 61 9.54 -13.27 -7.59
CA ALA A 61 9.64 -12.32 -6.50
C ALA A 61 8.59 -12.62 -5.43
N GLU A 62 8.98 -12.46 -4.17
CA GLU A 62 8.15 -12.65 -3.00
C GLU A 62 8.17 -11.39 -2.12
N CYS A 63 7.04 -11.10 -1.49
CA CYS A 63 6.92 -10.01 -0.54
C CYS A 63 6.98 -10.56 0.89
N PHE A 64 7.88 -10.00 1.68
CA PHE A 64 8.04 -10.25 3.11
C PHE A 64 7.74 -9.00 3.92
N ALA A 65 7.28 -9.20 5.15
CA ALA A 65 7.13 -8.16 6.13
C ALA A 65 8.18 -8.36 7.24
N LEU A 66 8.96 -7.32 7.51
CA LEU A 66 9.81 -7.21 8.68
C LEU A 66 8.99 -6.58 9.80
N LEU A 67 8.90 -7.25 10.94
CA LEU A 67 8.13 -6.81 12.09
C LEU A 67 8.98 -5.98 13.05
N ASN A 68 8.33 -5.22 13.93
CA ASN A 68 9.00 -4.45 14.98
C ASN A 68 9.80 -5.34 15.96
N ASP A 69 9.43 -6.60 16.11
CA ASP A 69 10.14 -7.59 16.94
C ASP A 69 11.36 -8.24 16.23
N GLY A 70 11.66 -7.81 15.01
CA GLY A 70 12.78 -8.33 14.20
C GLY A 70 12.46 -9.61 13.42
N ARG A 71 11.26 -10.20 13.56
CA ARG A 71 10.86 -11.34 12.72
C ARG A 71 10.65 -10.89 11.28
N LYS A 72 10.96 -11.79 10.36
CA LYS A 72 10.58 -11.70 8.95
C LYS A 72 9.49 -12.73 8.67
N VAL A 73 8.34 -12.27 8.21
CA VAL A 73 7.17 -13.12 7.94
C VAL A 73 6.73 -12.98 6.48
N ALA A 74 6.21 -14.06 5.92
CA ALA A 74 5.59 -14.09 4.61
C ALA A 74 4.07 -13.84 4.70
N LEU A 75 3.44 -13.65 3.54
CA LEU A 75 1.99 -13.76 3.42
C LEU A 75 1.55 -15.20 3.76
N LYS A 76 0.33 -15.37 4.31
CA LYS A 76 -0.27 -16.72 4.44
C LYS A 76 -0.44 -17.37 3.07
N ASN A 77 -0.75 -16.59 2.04
CA ASN A 77 -0.75 -17.04 0.65
C ASN A 77 0.20 -16.17 -0.18
N PRO A 78 1.43 -16.65 -0.47
CA PRO A 78 2.42 -15.91 -1.25
C PRO A 78 1.92 -15.47 -2.64
N ARG A 79 1.00 -16.24 -3.25
CA ARG A 79 0.44 -15.93 -4.58
C ARG A 79 -0.44 -14.68 -4.61
N GLN A 80 -0.79 -14.13 -3.45
CA GLN A 80 -1.49 -12.85 -3.39
C GLN A 80 -0.59 -11.69 -3.79
N PHE A 81 0.73 -11.81 -3.63
CA PHE A 81 1.65 -10.83 -4.18
C PHE A 81 1.76 -11.00 -5.70
N VAL A 82 1.54 -9.93 -6.45
CA VAL A 82 1.51 -9.97 -7.92
C VAL A 82 2.47 -8.98 -8.57
N GLY A 83 3.02 -8.02 -7.83
CA GLY A 83 4.04 -7.13 -8.36
C GLY A 83 4.39 -5.93 -7.49
N TRP A 84 5.27 -5.08 -7.97
CA TRP A 84 5.67 -3.84 -7.31
C TRP A 84 6.07 -2.77 -8.32
N SER A 85 6.04 -1.49 -7.94
CA SER A 85 6.30 -0.41 -8.90
C SER A 85 7.79 -0.14 -9.16
N ARG A 86 8.64 -0.21 -8.13
CA ARG A 86 10.08 0.15 -8.17
C ARG A 86 10.89 -0.57 -7.08
N HIS A 87 12.20 -0.71 -7.26
CA HIS A 87 13.09 -1.37 -6.29
C HIS A 87 13.44 -0.54 -5.04
N ASP A 88 13.03 0.72 -4.99
CA ASP A 88 13.28 1.59 -3.84
C ASP A 88 12.37 1.24 -2.64
N ARG A 89 12.59 1.91 -1.50
CA ARG A 89 11.76 1.72 -0.32
C ARG A 89 10.42 2.49 -0.38
N ASN A 90 10.29 3.46 -1.30
CA ASN A 90 9.11 4.30 -1.45
C ASN A 90 8.33 3.86 -2.71
N ARG A 91 7.68 2.71 -2.60
CA ARG A 91 7.10 1.99 -3.73
C ARG A 91 5.65 1.61 -3.47
N SER A 92 5.00 1.14 -4.52
CA SER A 92 3.71 0.46 -4.41
C SER A 92 3.92 -1.04 -4.51
N LEU A 93 3.36 -1.77 -3.56
CA LEU A 93 3.22 -3.22 -3.59
C LEU A 93 1.85 -3.56 -4.16
N LEU A 94 1.80 -4.54 -5.03
CA LEU A 94 0.57 -4.96 -5.67
C LEU A 94 0.18 -6.36 -5.22
N PHE A 95 -1.04 -6.45 -4.70
CA PHE A 95 -1.63 -7.69 -4.26
C PHE A 95 -2.93 -7.98 -4.99
N ARG A 96 -3.33 -9.25 -5.04
CA ARG A 96 -4.60 -9.70 -5.56
C ARG A 96 -5.29 -10.61 -4.55
N SER A 97 -6.49 -10.23 -4.14
CA SER A 97 -7.34 -11.01 -3.23
C SER A 97 -8.79 -10.96 -3.69
N ASN A 98 -9.47 -12.10 -3.69
CA ASN A 98 -10.87 -12.23 -4.09
C ASN A 98 -11.22 -11.55 -5.43
N GLY A 99 -10.30 -11.66 -6.40
CA GLY A 99 -10.47 -11.09 -7.74
C GLY A 99 -10.26 -9.57 -7.85
N LYS A 100 -9.86 -8.88 -6.78
CA LYS A 100 -9.57 -7.45 -6.76
C LYS A 100 -8.09 -7.19 -6.52
N HIS A 101 -7.56 -6.11 -7.09
CA HIS A 101 -6.20 -5.67 -6.82
C HIS A 101 -6.14 -4.65 -5.68
N TYR A 102 -5.16 -4.82 -4.81
CA TYR A 102 -4.83 -3.91 -3.72
C TYR A 102 -3.44 -3.36 -3.99
N GLU A 103 -3.35 -2.07 -4.30
CA GLU A 103 -2.10 -1.35 -4.40
C GLU A 103 -1.79 -0.70 -3.05
N VAL A 104 -0.77 -1.18 -2.37
CA VAL A 104 -0.31 -0.67 -1.08
C VAL A 104 0.94 0.19 -1.31
N ALA A 105 0.77 1.51 -1.27
CA ALA A 105 1.85 2.49 -1.31
C ALA A 105 2.52 2.60 0.07
N VAL A 106 3.81 2.31 0.11
CA VAL A 106 4.64 2.32 1.32
C VAL A 106 5.74 3.37 1.20
N GLU A 107 6.13 3.97 2.32
CA GLU A 107 7.19 4.97 2.40
C GLU A 107 8.07 4.73 3.62
N ALA A 108 9.38 4.67 3.42
CA ALA A 108 10.32 4.42 4.51
C ALA A 108 10.27 5.48 5.62
N GLU A 109 9.92 6.73 5.26
CA GLU A 109 9.82 7.87 6.17
C GLU A 109 8.69 7.71 7.19
N LEU A 110 7.68 6.88 6.89
CA LEU A 110 6.56 6.61 7.79
C LEU A 110 6.89 5.57 8.87
N ARG A 111 8.12 5.08 8.93
CA ARG A 111 8.53 4.11 9.97
C ARG A 111 8.35 4.70 11.36
N GLY A 112 7.60 3.99 12.20
CA GLY A 112 7.27 4.43 13.56
C GLY A 112 6.23 5.56 13.61
N GLN A 113 5.73 6.02 12.46
CA GLN A 113 4.70 7.06 12.35
C GLN A 113 3.37 6.51 11.84
N ALA A 114 3.40 5.52 10.95
CA ALA A 114 2.21 4.84 10.46
C ALA A 114 2.44 3.31 10.44
N PRO A 115 1.41 2.50 10.73
CA PRO A 115 1.52 1.05 10.73
C PRO A 115 1.94 0.50 9.36
N GLY A 116 2.92 -0.40 9.34
CA GLY A 116 3.45 -0.98 8.11
C GLY A 116 4.18 -0.01 7.19
N CYS A 117 4.47 1.22 7.62
CA CYS A 117 4.94 2.30 6.74
C CYS A 117 3.98 2.55 5.55
N ILE A 118 2.69 2.27 5.75
CA ILE A 118 1.69 2.36 4.68
C ILE A 118 1.21 3.80 4.61
N ARG A 119 1.54 4.48 3.50
CA ARG A 119 0.93 5.78 3.19
C ARG A 119 -0.51 5.58 2.76
N THR A 120 -0.74 4.55 1.95
CA THR A 120 -1.98 4.42 1.21
C THR A 120 -2.27 3.03 0.64
N VAL A 121 -3.54 2.61 0.55
CA VAL A 121 -4.06 1.39 -0.05
C VAL A 121 -5.11 1.73 -1.11
N PHE A 122 -4.78 1.72 -2.39
CA PHE A 122 -5.79 1.78 -3.44
C PHE A 122 -6.35 0.39 -3.68
N LEU A 123 -7.67 0.27 -3.81
CA LEU A 123 -8.29 -0.98 -4.25
C LEU A 123 -8.86 -0.74 -5.66
N GLU A 124 -8.74 -1.75 -6.52
CA GLU A 124 -9.28 -1.68 -7.87
C GLU A 124 -10.78 -2.01 -7.80
N ALA A 125 -11.62 -1.03 -8.07
CA ALA A 125 -12.96 -1.29 -8.58
C ALA A 125 -12.82 -1.54 -10.08
N LYS A 126 -13.45 -2.58 -10.63
CA LYS A 126 -13.45 -2.89 -12.07
C LYS A 126 -13.65 -1.59 -12.87
N SER A 127 -12.59 -1.12 -13.52
CA SER A 127 -12.66 0.05 -14.39
C SER A 127 -13.24 -0.40 -15.73
N GLU A 128 -14.54 -0.24 -15.93
CA GLU A 128 -15.16 -0.47 -17.24
C GLU A 128 -14.97 0.72 -18.20
N ARG A 129 -14.31 1.80 -17.77
CA ARG A 129 -14.12 3.00 -18.59
C ARG A 129 -12.64 3.25 -18.83
N ARG A 130 -12.25 3.09 -20.11
CA ARG A 130 -10.96 3.47 -20.72
C ARG A 130 -10.37 4.71 -20.07
N SER A 131 -9.54 4.51 -19.05
CA SER A 131 -8.61 5.52 -18.54
C SER A 131 -7.34 5.43 -19.37
N SER A 132 -6.89 6.54 -19.96
CA SER A 132 -5.61 6.61 -20.67
C SER A 132 -4.42 6.59 -19.70
N LEU A 133 -4.67 6.76 -18.41
CA LEU A 133 -3.68 6.66 -17.36
C LEU A 133 -3.72 5.23 -16.81
N ALA A 134 -2.62 4.51 -17.00
CA ALA A 134 -2.45 3.17 -16.46
C ALA A 134 -1.21 3.12 -15.58
N ARG A 135 -1.32 2.49 -14.41
CA ARG A 135 -0.17 2.23 -13.54
C ARG A 135 0.54 0.98 -13.98
N LYS A 136 1.87 1.03 -13.96
CA LYS A 136 2.76 -0.03 -14.40
C LYS A 136 3.48 -0.61 -13.19
N PHE A 137 3.53 -1.93 -13.14
CA PHE A 137 4.20 -2.69 -12.10
C PHE A 137 5.09 -3.74 -12.75
N ILE A 138 6.18 -4.08 -12.06
CA ILE A 138 6.99 -5.25 -12.30
C ILE A 138 6.25 -6.40 -11.65
N GLY A 139 5.82 -7.39 -12.44
CA GLY A 139 5.18 -8.58 -11.91
C GLY A 139 6.16 -9.53 -11.24
N VAL A 140 5.62 -10.50 -10.51
CA VAL A 140 6.44 -11.45 -9.74
C VAL A 140 7.38 -12.29 -10.60
N ASP A 141 7.10 -12.49 -11.88
CA ASP A 141 7.95 -13.21 -12.83
C ASP A 141 8.75 -12.26 -13.75
N GLY A 142 8.71 -10.95 -13.49
CA GLY A 142 9.36 -9.91 -14.28
C GLY A 142 8.53 -9.37 -15.44
N ASP A 143 7.29 -9.83 -15.61
CA ASP A 143 6.38 -9.29 -16.62
C ASP A 143 5.90 -7.85 -16.29
N LEU A 144 5.24 -7.21 -17.25
CA LEU A 144 4.65 -5.90 -17.07
C LEU A 144 3.18 -6.04 -16.69
N VAL A 145 2.84 -5.72 -15.44
CA VAL A 145 1.45 -5.66 -14.96
C VAL A 145 0.93 -4.24 -15.12
N ILE A 146 -0.22 -4.10 -15.79
CA ILE A 146 -0.86 -2.80 -16.04
C ILE A 146 -2.22 -2.76 -15.36
N LEU A 147 -2.43 -1.78 -14.48
CA LEU A 147 -3.73 -1.52 -13.87
C LEU A 147 -4.35 -0.22 -14.39
N PRO A 148 -5.64 -0.21 -14.75
CA PRO A 148 -6.33 1.00 -15.14
C PRO A 148 -6.46 1.94 -13.93
N VAL A 149 -6.13 3.21 -14.11
CA VAL A 149 -6.34 4.22 -13.06
C VAL A 149 -7.80 4.62 -13.03
N LEU A 150 -8.45 4.50 -11.88
CA LEU A 150 -9.78 5.09 -11.68
C LEU A 150 -9.65 6.62 -11.83
N PRO A 151 -10.51 7.27 -12.64
CA PRO A 151 -10.53 8.72 -12.67
C PRO A 151 -10.82 9.21 -11.24
N ALA A 152 -9.97 10.09 -10.72
CA ALA A 152 -10.25 10.76 -9.46
C ALA A 152 -11.58 11.51 -9.64
N THR A 153 -12.59 11.15 -8.85
CA THR A 153 -13.82 11.94 -8.75
C THR A 153 -13.40 13.31 -8.22
N ILE A 154 -13.54 14.33 -9.07
CA ILE A 154 -13.26 15.75 -8.78
C ILE A 154 -14.32 16.27 -7.81
#